data_AF-A0A1L9GVK1-F1
#
_entry.id   AF-A0A1L9GVK1-F1
#
_cell.length_a   1.000
_cell.length_b   1.000
_cell.length_c   1.000
_cell.angle_alpha   90.00
_cell.angle_beta   90.00
_cell.angle_gamma   90.00
#
_symmetry.space_group_name_H-M   'P 1'
#
loop_
_entity.id
_entity.type
_entity.pdbx_description
1 polymer ?
#
loop_
_entity_poly.entity_id
_entity_poly.type
_entity_poly.pdbx_seq_one_letter_code
_entity_poly.pdbx_strand_id
1 'polypeptide(L)' 'MVVAVSPLYAVAASIAIAGGLIGTGMAQQGIGAAGMGIIAEKPEKFGQVLFFFVIPETLWIIGFVLGLILLLQIL' A
#
# COMPACT_ATOMS: atom_id res chain seq x y z
N MET A 1 0.64 12.41 28.48
CA MET A 1 -0.13 11.15 28.43
C MET A 1 0.47 10.30 27.32
N VAL A 2 1.47 9.49 27.65
CA VAL A 2 1.96 8.47 26.70
C VAL A 2 0.97 7.33 26.83
N VAL A 3 0.13 7.14 25.82
CA VAL A 3 -0.77 5.99 25.77
C VAL A 3 0.13 4.77 25.70
N ALA A 4 0.16 3.96 26.75
CA ALA A 4 0.85 2.68 26.72
C ALA A 4 0.07 1.78 25.74
N VAL A 5 0.48 1.78 24.47
CA VAL A 5 -0.11 0.91 23.45
C VAL A 5 0.12 -0.52 23.91
N SER A 6 -0.95 -1.31 23.99
CA SER A 6 -0.81 -2.71 24.38
C SER A 6 0.07 -3.44 23.34
N PRO A 7 0.97 -4.34 23.75
CA PRO A 7 1.82 -5.07 22.82
C PRO A 7 1.02 -5.81 21.74
N LEU A 8 -0.20 -6.26 22.08
CA LEU A 8 -1.11 -6.92 21.16
C LEU A 8 -1.60 -5.96 20.05
N TYR A 9 -1.99 -4.72 20.39
CA TYR A 9 -2.41 -3.73 19.40
C TYR A 9 -1.26 -3.35 18.46
N ALA A 10 -0.03 -3.26 18.99
CA ALA A 10 1.14 -2.97 18.16
C ALA A 10 1.42 -4.09 17.14
N VAL A 11 1.32 -5.35 17.54
CA VAL A 11 1.47 -6.50 16.64
C VAL A 11 0.33 -6.57 15.61
N ALA A 12 -0.91 -6.34 16.03
CA ALA A 12 -2.04 -6.31 15.12
C ALA A 12 -1.89 -5.19 14.06
N ALA A 13 -1.47 -4.00 14.48
CA ALA A 13 -1.20 -2.88 13.58
C ALA A 13 -0.07 -3.18 12.59
N SER A 14 1.03 -3.81 13.04
CA SER A 14 2.13 -4.16 12.13
C SER A 14 1.70 -5.19 11.09
N ILE A 15 0.86 -6.16 11.45
CA ILE A 15 0.31 -7.14 10.50
C ILE A 15 -0.60 -6.45 9.47
N ALA A 16 -1.48 -5.55 9.92
CA ALA A 16 -2.38 -4.81 9.02
C ALA A 16 -1.60 -3.96 8.00
N ILE A 17 -0.59 -3.22 8.46
CA ILE A 17 0.27 -2.40 7.61
C ILE A 17 1.08 -3.27 6.65
N ALA A 18 1.72 -4.32 7.15
CA ALA A 18 2.52 -5.23 6.34
C ALA A 18 1.69 -5.91 5.25
N GLY A 19 0.48 -6.38 5.59
CA GLY A 19 -0.44 -6.98 4.61
C GLY A 19 -0.82 -6.02 3.49
N GLY A 20 -1.12 -4.76 3.83
CA GLY A 20 -1.41 -3.72 2.84
C GLY A 20 -0.22 -3.44 1.91
N LEU A 21 0.98 -3.28 2.48
CA LEU A 21 2.21 -3.03 1.70
C LEU A 21 2.58 -4.20 0.79
N ILE A 22 2.51 -5.44 1.30
CA ILE A 22 2.78 -6.65 0.50
C ILE A 22 1.76 -6.77 -0.64
N GLY A 23 0.48 -6.55 -0.36
CA GLY A 23 -0.57 -6.58 -1.38
C GLY A 23 -0.37 -5.54 -2.48
N THR A 24 -0.05 -4.29 -2.12
CA THR A 24 0.28 -3.24 -3.08
C THR A 24 1.51 -3.60 -3.91
N GLY A 25 2.60 -4.05 -3.28
CA GLY A 25 3.81 -4.45 -4.00
C GLY A 25 3.58 -5.62 -4.97
N MET A 26 2.78 -6.62 -4.56
CA MET A 26 2.43 -7.76 -5.41
C MET A 26 1.60 -7.36 -6.63
N ALA A 27 0.73 -6.35 -6.51
CA ALA A 27 -0.02 -5.83 -7.65
C ALA A 27 0.88 -4.97 -8.56
N GLN A 28 1.71 -4.11 -7.96
CA GLN A 28 2.58 -3.18 -8.70
C GLN A 28 3.72 -3.88 -9.44
N GLN A 29 4.22 -5.03 -8.98
CA GLN A 29 5.31 -5.74 -9.66
C GLN A 29 4.96 -6.04 -11.14
N GLY A 30 3.72 -6.49 -11.40
CA GLY A 30 3.27 -6.85 -12.75
C GLY A 30 2.96 -5.62 -13.60
N ILE A 31 2.30 -4.63 -12.99
CA ILE A 31 1.93 -3.38 -13.67
C ILE A 31 3.19 -2.59 -14.06
N GLY A 32 4.18 -2.52 -13.16
CA GLY A 32 5.47 -1.88 -13.42
C GLY A 32 6.23 -2.57 -14.54
N ALA A 33 6.37 -3.89 -14.49
CA ALA A 33 7.08 -4.65 -15.52
C ALA A 33 6.45 -4.47 -16.91
N ALA A 34 5.12 -4.63 -17.03
CA ALA A 34 4.41 -4.44 -18.29
C ALA A 34 4.42 -2.97 -18.74
N GLY A 35 4.25 -2.04 -17.78
CA GLY A 35 4.24 -0.60 -18.02
C GLY A 35 5.54 -0.07 -18.59
N MET A 36 6.69 -0.54 -18.09
CA MET A 36 7.99 -0.14 -18.62
C MET A 36 8.20 -0.60 -20.06
N GLY A 37 7.68 -1.78 -20.44
CA GLY A 37 7.66 -2.22 -21.84
C GLY A 37 6.86 -1.27 -22.74
N ILE A 38 5.67 -0.86 -22.29
CA ILE A 38 4.85 0.12 -23.02
C ILE A 38 5.57 1.46 -23.16
N ILE A 39 6.19 1.95 -22.08
CA ILE A 39 6.90 3.24 -22.09
C ILE A 39 8.12 3.19 -23.03
N ALA A 40 8.81 2.05 -23.11
CA ALA A 40 9.96 1.87 -24.00
C ALA A 40 9.57 1.97 -25.49
N GLU A 41 8.38 1.48 -25.87
CA GLU A 41 7.88 1.58 -27.25
C GLU A 41 7.13 2.89 -27.52
N LYS A 42 6.37 3.38 -26.53
CA LYS A 42 5.42 4.49 -26.64
C LYS A 42 5.52 5.41 -25.42
N PRO A 43 6.52 6.30 -25.36
CA PRO A 43 6.75 7.17 -24.19
C PRO A 43 5.56 8.08 -23.89
N GLU A 44 4.77 8.46 -24.90
CA GLU A 44 3.54 9.24 -24.73
C GLU A 44 2.45 8.53 -23.91
N LYS A 45 2.56 7.21 -23.72
CA LYS A 45 1.64 6.41 -22.89
C LYS A 45 2.01 6.39 -21.40
N PHE A 46 3.07 7.10 -20.99
CA PHE A 46 3.49 7.19 -19.59
C PHE A 46 2.33 7.51 -18.64
N GLY A 47 1.49 8.51 -18.95
CA GLY A 47 0.38 8.90 -18.09
C GLY A 47 -0.66 7.79 -17.89
N GLN A 48 -0.92 6.98 -18.93
CA GLN A 48 -1.82 5.84 -18.84
C GLN A 48 -1.21 4.71 -17.99
N VAL A 49 0.09 4.43 -18.16
CA VAL A 49 0.81 3.45 -17.35
C VAL A 49 0.83 3.87 -15.87
N LEU A 50 1.11 5.15 -15.60
CA LEU A 50 1.09 5.70 -14.25
C LEU A 50 -0.30 5.58 -13.62
N PHE A 51 -1.37 5.85 -14.36
CA PHE A 51 -2.74 5.69 -13.87
C PHE A 51 -2.99 4.25 -13.39
N PHE A 52 -2.61 3.24 -14.19
CA PHE A 52 -2.74 1.85 -13.76
C PHE A 52 -1.84 1.50 -12.57
N PHE A 53 -0.65 2.09 -12.50
CA PHE A 53 0.30 1.86 -11.41
C PHE A 53 -0.18 2.39 -10.05
N VAL A 54 -1.02 3.43 -10.05
CA VAL A 54 -1.55 4.07 -8.84
C VAL A 54 -2.80 3.36 -8.29
N ILE A 55 -3.53 2.58 -9.10
CA ILE A 55 -4.74 1.86 -8.62
C ILE A 55 -4.48 1.00 -7.35
N PRO A 56 -3.38 0.21 -7.27
CA PRO A 56 -3.10 -0.60 -6.10
C PRO A 56 -2.65 0.18 -4.85
N GLU A 57 -2.41 1.49 -4.95
CA GLU A 57 -2.05 2.33 -3.78
C GLU A 57 -3.19 2.38 -2.76
N THR A 58 -4.43 2.10 -3.18
CA THR A 58 -5.58 1.97 -2.28
C THR A 58 -5.41 0.87 -1.23
N LEU A 59 -4.69 -0.21 -1.53
CA LEU A 59 -4.53 -1.37 -0.64
C LEU A 59 -3.67 -1.06 0.59
N TRP A 60 -2.51 -0.41 0.40
CA TRP A 60 -1.67 -0.05 1.54
C TRP A 60 -2.30 1.08 2.36
N ILE A 61 -3.05 2.00 1.74
CA ILE A 61 -3.77 3.06 2.48
C ILE A 61 -4.77 2.42 3.45
N ILE A 62 -5.52 1.39 3.02
CA ILE A 62 -6.44 0.67 3.91
C ILE A 62 -5.68 0.01 5.07
N GLY A 63 -4.59 -0.70 4.78
CA GLY A 63 -3.76 -1.34 5.82
C GLY A 63 -3.13 -0.34 6.79
N PHE A 64 -2.70 0.81 6.28
CA PHE A 64 -2.10 1.90 7.04
C PHE A 64 -3.10 2.59 7.96
N VAL A 65 -4.27 2.98 7.43
CA VAL A 65 -5.33 3.63 8.21
C VAL A 65 -5.84 2.67 9.30
N LEU A 66 -6.03 1.39 8.97
CA LEU A 66 -6.43 0.38 9.96
C LEU A 66 -5.36 0.22 11.06
N GLY A 67 -4.08 0.16 10.68
CA GLY A 67 -2.97 0.12 11.63
C GLY A 67 -2.97 1.33 12.57
N LEU A 68 -3.20 2.54 12.04
CA LEU A 68 -3.33 3.74 12.86
C LEU A 68 -4.52 3.69 13.81
N ILE A 69 -5.70 3.23 13.35
CA ILE A 69 -6.89 3.08 14.19
C ILE A 69 -6.60 2.14 15.37
N LEU A 70 -5.89 1.03 15.13
CA LEU A 70 -5.49 0.09 16.18
C LEU A 70 -4.49 0.68 17.17
N LEU A 71 -3.50 1.44 16.69
CA LEU A 71 -2.50 2.10 17.54
C LEU A 71 -3.10 3.23 18.39
N LEU A 72 -4.07 3.96 17.83
CA LEU A 72 -4.77 5.04 18.51
C LEU A 72 -5.89 4.53 19.43
N GLN A 73 -6.17 3.23 19.43
CA GLN A 73 -7.22 2.59 20.23
C GLN A 73 -8.59 3.27 20.05
N ILE A 74 -8.90 3.64 18.80
CA ILE A 74 -10.17 4.29 18.43
C ILE A 74 -11.31 3.26 18.33
N LEU A 75 -10.95 1.97 18.19
CA LEU A 75 -11.87 0.83 18.12
C LEU A 75 -11.93 0.11 19.47
#